data_AF-A0A7R7GB72-F1
#
_entry.id   AF-A0A7R7GB72-F1
#
_cell.length_a   1.000
_cell.length_b   1.000
_cell.length_c   1.000
_cell.angle_alpha   90.00
_cell.angle_beta   90.00
_cell.angle_gamma   90.00
#
_symmetry.space_group_name_H-M   'P 1'
#
loop_
_entity.id
_entity.type
_entity.pdbx_description
1 polymer ?
#
loop_
_entity_poly.entity_id
_entity_poly.type
_entity_poly.pdbx_seq_one_letter_code
_entity_poly.pdbx_strand_id
1 'polypeptide(L)'
;MNGFKIPLELVEAFGPFEEFKQDASIVNLHLKDGSTFKNALLVYPNELLAIENQATLPFAIEEIECIEQTPDNLLIRTTSKWPFFTA
;
A
#
# COMPACT_ATOMS: atom_id res chain seq x y z
N MET A 1 -11.84 -11.60 -3.11
CA MET A 1 -10.67 -10.74 -3.41
C MET A 1 -9.61 -11.12 -2.39
N ASN A 2 -8.43 -11.57 -2.81
CA ASN A 2 -7.34 -11.93 -1.89
C ASN A 2 -6.43 -10.71 -1.73
N GLY A 3 -6.76 -9.83 -0.77
CA GLY A 3 -5.84 -8.81 -0.30
C GLY A 3 -4.81 -9.42 0.65
N PHE A 4 -3.62 -8.84 0.71
CA PHE A 4 -2.61 -9.22 1.69
C PHE A 4 -2.78 -8.39 2.96
N LYS A 5 -2.90 -9.05 4.10
CA LYS A 5 -3.05 -8.35 5.38
C LYS A 5 -1.69 -7.96 5.92
N ILE A 6 -1.48 -6.66 6.10
CA ILE A 6 -0.28 -6.11 6.73
C ILE A 6 -0.48 -5.95 8.23
N PRO A 7 0.59 -5.99 9.06
CA PRO A 7 0.47 -5.76 10.49
C PRO A 7 -0.26 -4.44 10.77
N LEU A 8 -1.36 -4.50 11.52
CA LEU A 8 -2.16 -3.32 11.86
C LEU A 8 -1.30 -2.27 12.58
N GLU A 9 -0.39 -2.74 13.43
CA GLU A 9 0.60 -1.92 14.13
C GLU A 9 1.46 -1.06 13.20
N LEU A 10 1.81 -1.54 12.00
CA LEU A 10 2.53 -0.73 11.02
C LEU A 10 1.62 0.37 10.47
N VAL A 11 0.39 0.03 10.11
CA VAL A 11 -0.58 1.01 9.59
C VAL A 11 -0.89 2.08 10.62
N GLU A 12 -1.06 1.70 11.89
CA GLU A 12 -1.30 2.65 12.98
C GLU A 12 -0.06 3.46 13.36
N ALA A 13 1.15 2.88 13.26
CA ALA A 13 2.40 3.59 13.56
C ALA A 13 2.75 4.65 12.52
N PHE A 14 2.41 4.41 11.25
CA PHE A 14 2.71 5.32 10.14
C PHE A 14 1.52 6.17 9.68
N GLY A 15 0.32 5.83 10.16
CA GLY A 15 -0.86 6.67 10.03
C GLY A 15 -0.79 7.91 10.95
N PRO A 16 -1.74 8.84 10.82
CA PRO A 16 -2.96 8.77 10.02
C PRO A 16 -2.71 9.11 8.55
N PHE A 17 -3.18 8.26 7.64
CA PHE A 17 -3.16 8.56 6.20
C PHE A 17 -4.44 9.33 5.81
N GLU A 18 -4.31 10.40 5.04
CA GLU A 18 -5.41 11.34 4.74
C GLU A 18 -6.58 10.66 4.01
N GLU A 19 -6.29 9.64 3.21
CA GLU A 19 -7.26 8.95 2.35
C GLU A 19 -8.06 7.83 3.03
N PHE A 20 -7.70 7.43 4.26
CA PHE A 20 -8.47 6.42 5.01
C PHE A 20 -9.92 6.84 5.28
N LYS A 21 -10.25 8.12 5.09
CA LYS A 21 -11.63 8.65 5.09
C LYS A 21 -12.52 8.05 4.00
N GLN A 22 -11.97 7.43 2.95
CA GLN A 22 -12.71 6.79 1.86
C GLN A 22 -12.46 5.28 1.77
N ASP A 23 -12.12 4.65 2.90
CA ASP A 23 -11.85 3.21 3.04
C ASP A 23 -10.60 2.69 2.31
N ALA A 24 -9.85 3.54 1.59
CA ALA A 24 -8.58 3.16 0.94
C ALA A 24 -7.63 4.35 0.81
N SER A 25 -6.33 4.12 1.02
CA SER A 25 -5.23 5.09 0.86
C SER A 25 -4.19 4.56 -0.12
N ILE A 26 -3.58 5.48 -0.89
CA ILE A 26 -2.41 5.15 -1.69
C ILE A 26 -1.17 5.54 -0.88
N VAL A 27 -0.28 4.58 -0.66
CA VAL A 27 0.93 4.74 0.15
C VAL A 27 2.16 4.21 -0.60
N ASN A 28 3.34 4.56 -0.17
CA ASN A 28 4.60 3.94 -0.58
C ASN A 28 5.02 2.95 0.52
N LEU A 29 5.56 1.81 0.10
CA LEU A 29 6.05 0.77 0.99
C LEU A 29 7.57 0.72 0.89
N HIS A 30 8.24 0.84 2.03
CA HIS A 30 9.68 0.67 2.15
C HIS A 30 9.96 -0.69 2.78
N LEU A 31 10.77 -1.50 2.10
CA LEU A 31 11.19 -2.80 2.61
C LEU A 31 12.49 -2.69 3.41
N LYS A 32 12.70 -3.64 4.31
CA LYS A 32 13.96 -3.82 5.09
C LYS A 32 15.20 -4.00 4.20
N ASP A 33 15.02 -4.51 2.99
CA ASP A 33 16.08 -4.64 1.98
C ASP A 33 16.53 -3.27 1.39
N GLY A 34 15.79 -2.19 1.68
CA GLY A 34 16.02 -0.85 1.12
C GLY A 34 15.24 -0.58 -0.18
N SER A 35 14.57 -1.60 -0.72
CA SER A 35 13.66 -1.48 -1.86
C SER A 35 12.43 -0.65 -1.50
N THR A 36 12.02 0.26 -2.38
CA THR A 36 10.83 1.10 -2.19
C THR A 36 9.82 0.86 -3.31
N PHE A 37 8.60 0.48 -2.93
CA PHE A 37 7.47 0.27 -3.83
C PHE A 37 6.54 1.47 -3.73
N LYS A 38 6.42 2.20 -4.83
CA LYS A 38 5.55 3.36 -4.90
C LYS A 38 4.11 2.95 -5.20
N ASN A 39 3.15 3.74 -4.74
CA ASN A 39 1.75 3.62 -5.12
C ASN A 39 1.16 2.22 -4.82
N ALA A 40 1.12 1.88 -3.54
CA ALA A 40 0.46 0.73 -2.98
C ALA A 40 -0.95 1.10 -2.49
N LEU A 41 -1.96 0.33 -2.90
CA LEU A 41 -3.34 0.55 -2.50
C LEU A 41 -3.63 -0.20 -1.19
N LEU A 42 -3.74 0.56 -0.10
CA LEU A 42 -3.99 0.08 1.24
C LEU A 42 -5.44 0.39 1.66
N VAL A 43 -6.22 -0.65 1.94
CA VAL A 43 -7.63 -0.59 2.34
C VAL A 43 -7.78 -0.78 3.84
N TYR A 44 -8.76 -0.11 4.43
CA TYR A 44 -9.00 -0.16 5.86
C TYR A 44 -9.44 -1.56 6.29
N PRO A 45 -8.92 -2.10 7.42
CA PRO A 45 -7.96 -1.48 8.34
C PRO A 45 -6.47 -1.70 8.03
N ASN A 46 -6.13 -2.71 7.23
CA ASN A 46 -4.74 -3.10 6.97
C ASN A 46 -4.62 -4.08 5.78
N GLU A 47 -5.43 -3.88 4.75
CA GLU A 47 -5.49 -4.79 3.60
C GLU A 47 -4.83 -4.17 2.36
N LEU A 48 -3.72 -4.75 1.92
CA LEU A 48 -3.01 -4.35 0.72
C LEU A 48 -3.62 -5.06 -0.50
N LEU A 49 -4.24 -4.29 -1.40
CA LEU A 49 -4.97 -4.84 -2.55
C LEU A 49 -4.17 -4.84 -3.86
N ALA A 50 -3.29 -3.88 -4.05
CA ALA A 50 -2.54 -3.71 -5.28
C ALA A 50 -1.28 -2.87 -5.03
N ILE A 51 -0.30 -3.03 -5.91
CA ILE A 51 0.85 -2.12 -6.01
C ILE A 51 0.97 -1.73 -7.48
N GLU A 52 1.23 -0.46 -7.75
CA GLU A 52 1.40 0.01 -9.12
C GLU A 52 2.50 -0.75 -9.85
N ASN A 53 2.22 -1.15 -11.10
CA ASN A 53 3.10 -1.98 -11.93
C ASN A 53 3.44 -3.37 -11.35
N GLN A 54 2.73 -3.86 -10.33
CA GLN A 54 2.95 -5.18 -9.74
C GLN A 54 1.67 -6.01 -9.73
N ALA A 55 1.61 -7.03 -10.59
CA ALA A 55 0.47 -7.94 -10.66
C ALA A 55 0.39 -8.95 -9.51
N THR A 56 1.51 -9.16 -8.82
CA THR A 56 1.66 -10.04 -7.67
C THR A 56 2.47 -9.34 -6.60
N LEU A 57 2.26 -9.66 -5.33
CA LEU A 57 3.07 -9.15 -4.24
C LEU A 57 4.51 -9.69 -4.38
N PRO A 58 5.52 -8.85 -4.67
CA PRO A 58 6.86 -9.33 -4.98
C PRO A 58 7.74 -9.54 -3.73
N PHE A 59 7.20 -9.33 -2.53
CA PHE A 59 7.89 -9.43 -1.24
C PHE A 59 6.98 -10.05 -0.19
N ALA A 60 7.55 -10.49 0.93
CA ALA A 60 6.75 -10.90 2.08
C ALA A 60 6.31 -9.66 2.88
N ILE A 61 5.09 -9.66 3.38
CA ILE A 61 4.52 -8.55 4.15
C ILE A 61 5.37 -8.18 5.39
N GLU A 62 6.05 -9.16 5.97
CA GLU A 62 6.96 -8.98 7.12
C GLU A 62 8.23 -8.19 6.77
N GLU A 63 8.52 -8.01 5.48
CA GLU A 63 9.65 -7.21 5.00
C GLU A 63 9.30 -5.72 4.92
N ILE A 64 8.04 -5.34 5.03
CA ILE A 64 7.64 -3.94 5.10
C ILE A 64 8.19 -3.37 6.41
N GLU A 65 9.09 -2.39 6.27
CA GLU A 65 9.67 -1.65 7.39
C GLU A 65 8.89 -0.37 7.68
N CYS A 66 8.54 0.36 6.62
CA CYS A 66 7.93 1.67 6.72
C CYS A 66 6.87 1.86 5.64
N ILE A 67 5.81 2.59 6.01
CA ILE A 67 4.72 2.98 5.12
C ILE A 67 4.71 4.50 5.10
N GLU A 68 4.76 5.11 3.92
CA GLU A 68 4.77 6.56 3.78
C GLU A 68 3.70 6.99 2.80
N GLN A 69 2.87 7.96 3.14
CA GLN A 69 2.01 8.61 2.15
C GLN A 69 2.62 9.94 1.75
N THR A 70 2.89 10.10 0.45
CA THR A 70 3.39 11.35 -0.12
C THR A 70 2.26 12.08 -0.85
N PRO A 71 2.32 13.42 -0.98
CA PRO A 71 1.33 14.18 -1.75
C PRO A 71 1.25 13.76 -3.22
N ASP A 72 2.29 13.13 -3.76
CA ASP A 72 2.31 12.57 -5.11
C ASP A 72 1.35 11.37 -5.24
N ASN A 73 1.20 10.57 -4.18
CA ASN A 73 0.25 9.45 -4.14
C ASN A 73 -1.20 9.92 -4.34
N LEU A 74 -1.55 11.11 -3.82
CA LEU A 74 -2.89 11.70 -3.94
C LEU A 74 -3.25 12.12 -5.37
N LEU A 75 -2.24 12.40 -6.20
CA LEU A 75 -2.41 12.85 -7.59
C LEU A 75 -2.64 11.69 -8.57
N ILE A 76 -2.28 10.46 -8.17
CA ILE A 76 -2.27 9.27 -9.06
C ILE A 76 -3.64 8.61 -9.24
N ARG A 77 -4.60 8.95 -8.37
CA ARG A 77 -5.99 8.43 -8.39
C ARG A 77 -6.68 8.45 -9.76
N THR A 78 -6.40 9.45 -10.59
CA THR A 78 -7.16 9.70 -11.82
C THR A 78 -6.65 8.95 -13.05
N THR A 79 -5.48 8.32 -13.01
CA THR A 79 -4.80 7.85 -14.23
C THR A 79 -4.19 6.47 -14.16
N SER A 80 -4.02 5.89 -12.97
CA SER A 80 -3.28 4.62 -12.84
C SER A 80 -4.15 3.40 -13.07
N LYS A 81 -3.61 2.47 -13.87
CA LYS A 81 -4.12 1.11 -14.02
C LYS A 81 -3.63 0.31 -12.83
N TRP A 82 -4.53 -0.12 -11.97
CA TRP A 82 -4.22 -0.92 -10.79
C TRP A 82 -4.30 -2.41 -11.13
N PRO A 83 -3.16 -3.13 -11.18
CA PRO A 83 -3.18 -4.58 -11.28
C PRO A 83 -3.50 -5.15 -9.90
N PHE A 84 -4.78 -5.40 -9.63
CA PHE A 84 -5.22 -6.03 -8.38
C PHE A 84 -4.63 -7.44 -8.27
N PHE A 85 -4.17 -7.80 -7.08
CA PHE A 85 -3.64 -9.14 -6.85
C PHE A 85 -4.72 -10.20 -7.12
N THR A 86 -4.47 -11.05 -8.11
CA THR A 86 -5.33 -12.21 -8.39
C THR A 86 -4.82 -13.40 -7.59
N ALA A 87 -5.74 -14.04 -6.87
CA ALA A 87 -5.54 -15.28 -6.14
C ALA A 87 -5.00 -16.42 -7.03
#